data_AF-A0A8H7SF72-F1
#
_entry.id   AF-A0A8H7SF72-F1
#
_cell.length_a   1.000
_cell.length_b   1.000
_cell.length_c   1.000
_cell.angle_alpha   90.00
_cell.angle_beta   90.00
_cell.angle_gamma   90.00
#
_symmetry.space_group_name_H-M   'P 1'
#
loop_
_entity.id
_entity.type
_entity.pdbx_description
1 polymer ?
#
loop_
_entity_poly.entity_id
_entity_poly.type
_entity_poly.pdbx_seq_one_letter_code
_entity_poly.pdbx_strand_id
1 'polypeptide(L)'
;MGSSDEDEYKQTETKLDASSDEEFVEEEPKSKKQKVIGEKRKRTESSSSSGNDDNNSFELSSKRRIFVKTFANGQPSVDIRAIYNDKETGEMRYAKQGILLPLAQWEKLKELIPEIDEAIKNIKK
;
A
#
# COMPACT_ATOMS: atom_id res chain seq x y z
N MET A 1 -10.03 24.02 41.81
CA MET A 1 -8.92 23.30 41.14
C MET A 1 -8.96 21.87 41.69
N GLY A 2 -9.08 20.79 40.94
CA GLY A 2 -9.26 20.48 39.53
C GLY A 2 -9.31 18.94 39.49
N SER A 3 -10.35 18.36 38.87
CA SER A 3 -10.58 16.91 38.79
C SER A 3 -9.39 16.18 38.18
N SER A 4 -8.97 15.10 38.83
CA SER A 4 -8.31 13.97 38.17
C SER A 4 -9.39 13.03 37.66
N ASP A 5 -9.54 12.94 36.35
CA ASP A 5 -10.25 11.86 35.68
C ASP A 5 -9.18 10.92 35.11
N GLU A 6 -9.05 9.75 35.74
CA GLU A 6 -8.29 8.60 35.26
C GLU A 6 -9.20 7.81 34.30
N ASP A 7 -8.98 7.95 32.99
CA ASP A 7 -9.69 7.14 32.00
C ASP A 7 -9.01 5.78 31.78
N GLU A 8 -9.82 4.78 32.10
CA GLU A 8 -9.64 3.34 32.10
C GLU A 8 -9.33 2.75 30.70
N TYR A 9 -8.16 2.11 30.57
CA TYR A 9 -7.76 1.36 29.37
C TYR A 9 -8.49 0.01 29.32
N LYS A 10 -9.49 -0.12 28.45
CA LYS A 10 -10.26 -1.34 28.26
C LYS A 10 -9.56 -2.30 27.29
N GLN A 11 -9.02 -3.40 27.82
CA GLN A 11 -8.55 -4.56 27.05
C GLN A 11 -9.75 -5.35 26.50
N THR A 12 -9.71 -5.74 25.23
CA THR A 12 -10.63 -6.75 24.67
C THR A 12 -9.83 -7.94 24.16
N GLU A 13 -9.84 -9.01 24.96
CA GLU A 13 -9.44 -10.35 24.57
C GLU A 13 -10.40 -10.90 23.50
N THR A 14 -9.86 -11.41 22.39
CA THR A 14 -10.61 -12.29 21.49
C THR A 14 -9.98 -13.67 21.49
N LYS A 15 -10.79 -14.59 22.02
CA LYS A 15 -10.56 -16.00 22.30
C LYS A 15 -10.45 -16.81 20.99
N LEU A 16 -9.39 -17.62 20.90
CA LEU A 16 -9.25 -18.73 19.97
C LEU A 16 -9.88 -19.98 20.60
N ASP A 17 -10.72 -20.71 19.87
CA ASP A 17 -10.76 -22.18 19.91
C ASP A 17 -11.59 -22.77 18.74
N ALA A 18 -11.00 -23.78 18.08
CA ALA A 18 -11.59 -24.99 17.47
C ALA A 18 -12.76 -24.89 16.46
N SER A 19 -13.00 -25.81 15.53
CA SER A 19 -12.31 -26.98 14.97
C SER A 19 -13.29 -27.58 13.95
N SER A 20 -12.78 -27.94 12.77
CA SER A 20 -13.12 -29.11 11.94
C SER A 20 -14.55 -29.37 11.40
N ASP A 21 -14.53 -29.89 10.17
CA ASP A 21 -15.34 -30.98 9.62
C ASP A 21 -16.34 -30.67 8.50
N GLU A 22 -16.10 -31.34 7.38
CA GLU A 22 -16.83 -31.31 6.13
C GLU A 22 -18.16 -32.05 6.27
N GLU A 23 -19.25 -31.51 5.71
CA GLU A 23 -20.28 -32.38 5.10
C GLU A 23 -20.89 -31.72 3.85
N PHE A 24 -20.69 -32.45 2.75
CA PHE A 24 -21.32 -32.34 1.46
C PHE A 24 -22.77 -32.80 1.55
N VAL A 25 -23.73 -31.96 1.18
CA VAL A 25 -25.09 -32.41 0.86
C VAL A 25 -25.62 -31.68 -0.37
N GLU A 26 -25.88 -32.48 -1.40
CA GLU A 26 -26.44 -32.15 -2.70
C GLU A 26 -27.97 -32.15 -2.62
N GLU A 27 -28.64 -31.08 -3.07
CA GLU A 27 -29.98 -31.19 -3.64
C GLU A 27 -30.28 -30.03 -4.64
N GLU A 28 -30.41 -30.39 -5.92
CA GLU A 28 -31.17 -29.69 -6.97
C GLU A 28 -32.65 -30.14 -6.93
N PRO A 29 -33.63 -29.64 -7.76
CA PRO A 29 -33.55 -28.67 -8.87
C PRO A 29 -34.74 -27.65 -9.02
N LYS A 30 -34.52 -26.68 -9.94
CA LYS A 30 -35.49 -26.03 -10.89
C LYS A 30 -36.58 -25.10 -10.29
N SER A 31 -36.92 -23.92 -10.84
CA SER A 31 -36.64 -23.27 -12.13
C SER A 31 -37.34 -21.90 -12.20
N LYS A 32 -36.71 -20.87 -12.79
CA LYS A 32 -37.23 -20.04 -13.93
C LYS A 32 -36.46 -18.71 -14.14
N LYS A 33 -35.78 -18.65 -15.30
CA LYS A 33 -35.50 -17.52 -16.25
C LYS A 33 -34.68 -16.31 -15.77
N GLN A 34 -33.40 -16.15 -16.18
CA GLN A 34 -32.88 -15.57 -17.46
C GLN A 34 -33.23 -14.08 -17.65
N LYS A 35 -32.34 -13.10 -17.91
CA LYS A 35 -30.96 -13.03 -18.45
C LYS A 35 -30.41 -11.62 -18.12
N VAL A 36 -29.12 -11.46 -17.77
CA VAL A 36 -28.22 -10.43 -18.35
C VAL A 36 -26.75 -10.75 -18.04
N ILE A 37 -26.07 -11.23 -19.08
CA ILE A 37 -24.73 -10.85 -19.56
C ILE A 37 -23.62 -10.75 -18.51
N GLY A 38 -22.77 -11.78 -18.49
CA GLY A 38 -21.46 -11.72 -17.86
C GLY A 38 -20.46 -10.94 -18.71
N GLU A 39 -19.68 -10.08 -18.06
CA GLU A 39 -18.37 -9.68 -18.52
C GLU A 39 -17.39 -9.66 -17.34
N LYS A 40 -16.55 -10.70 -17.34
CA LYS A 40 -15.15 -10.74 -16.92
C LYS A 40 -14.64 -9.42 -16.33
N ARG A 41 -14.45 -9.39 -15.01
CA ARG A 41 -13.77 -8.30 -14.28
C ARG A 41 -12.36 -8.14 -14.84
N LYS A 42 -12.24 -7.23 -15.81
CA LYS A 42 -10.99 -6.70 -16.35
C LYS A 42 -10.24 -6.08 -15.18
N ARG A 43 -9.07 -6.62 -14.85
CA ARG A 43 -8.10 -5.94 -13.98
C ARG A 43 -7.91 -4.56 -14.57
N THR A 44 -8.24 -3.54 -13.80
CA THR A 44 -7.90 -2.17 -14.11
C THR A 44 -6.39 -2.07 -14.09
N GLU A 45 -5.79 -2.26 -15.27
CA GLU A 45 -4.52 -1.62 -15.60
C GLU A 45 -4.72 -0.16 -15.25
N SER A 46 -4.05 0.28 -14.18
CA SER A 46 -3.97 1.68 -13.81
C SER A 46 -3.26 2.35 -14.98
N SER A 47 -4.10 3.00 -15.79
CA SER A 47 -3.72 3.87 -16.88
C SER A 47 -2.53 4.71 -16.47
N SER A 48 -1.46 4.52 -17.23
CA SER A 48 -0.34 5.43 -17.40
C SER A 48 -0.78 6.88 -17.26
N SER A 49 -0.59 7.47 -16.09
CA SER A 49 -0.46 8.92 -15.93
C SER A 49 0.92 9.31 -16.44
N SER A 50 1.14 9.14 -17.74
CA SER A 50 2.16 9.87 -18.49
C SER A 50 1.53 11.20 -18.89
N GLY A 51 1.86 12.25 -18.16
CA GLY A 51 1.48 13.61 -18.51
C GLY A 51 1.25 14.48 -17.29
N ASN A 52 2.24 15.33 -16.97
CA ASN A 52 2.24 16.41 -15.97
C ASN A 52 2.74 16.10 -14.55
N ASP A 53 3.77 15.26 -14.36
CA ASP A 53 4.30 14.94 -13.02
C ASP A 53 5.80 15.23 -12.82
N ASP A 54 6.45 15.98 -13.73
CA ASP A 54 7.89 16.27 -13.60
C ASP A 54 8.20 17.15 -12.37
N ASN A 55 7.25 17.96 -11.90
CA ASN A 55 7.45 18.85 -10.74
C ASN A 55 7.53 18.11 -9.39
N ASN A 56 7.02 16.88 -9.29
CA ASN A 56 6.93 16.14 -8.02
C ASN A 56 7.71 14.81 -8.03
N SER A 57 8.63 14.64 -8.98
CA SER A 57 9.47 13.44 -9.08
C SER A 57 10.93 13.74 -8.76
N PHE A 58 11.56 12.87 -7.96
CA PHE A 58 12.94 13.04 -7.50
C PHE A 58 13.72 11.76 -7.73
N GLU A 59 14.88 11.84 -8.38
CA GLU A 59 15.72 10.67 -8.64
C GLU A 59 16.57 10.32 -7.40
N LEU A 60 16.49 9.05 -6.94
CA LEU A 60 17.38 8.51 -5.91
C LEU A 60 18.58 7.78 -6.53
N SER A 61 18.34 7.10 -7.64
CA SER A 61 19.34 6.39 -8.43
C SER A 61 18.74 6.08 -9.81
N SER A 62 19.57 5.62 -10.75
CA SER A 62 19.09 5.24 -12.09
C SER A 62 17.97 4.19 -12.09
N LYS A 63 17.82 3.43 -10.99
CA LYS A 63 16.79 2.38 -10.83
C LYS A 63 15.77 2.69 -9.74
N ARG A 64 15.80 3.85 -9.09
CA ARG A 64 14.85 4.22 -8.02
C ARG A 64 14.49 5.69 -8.06
N ARG A 65 13.20 5.97 -7.92
CA ARG A 65 12.66 7.33 -7.94
C ARG A 65 11.65 7.52 -6.80
N ILE A 66 11.57 8.76 -6.32
CA ILE A 66 10.57 9.23 -5.38
C ILE A 66 9.52 10.03 -6.15
N PHE A 67 8.25 9.86 -5.81
CA PHE A 67 7.15 10.67 -6.32
C PHE A 67 6.32 11.22 -5.17
N VAL A 68 5.90 12.47 -5.26
CA VAL A 68 4.94 13.06 -4.31
C VAL A 68 3.58 13.10 -4.98
N LYS A 69 2.68 12.20 -4.55
CA LYS A 69 1.35 12.01 -5.15
C LYS A 69 0.26 12.03 -4.10
N THR A 70 -0.99 12.15 -4.54
CA THR A 70 -2.16 11.98 -3.68
C THR A 70 -2.56 10.51 -3.62
N PHE A 71 -2.84 10.00 -2.42
CA PHE A 71 -3.38 8.65 -2.24
C PHE A 71 -4.90 8.64 -2.50
N ALA A 72 -5.52 7.46 -2.58
CA ALA A 72 -6.94 7.32 -2.92
C ALA A 72 -7.89 8.06 -1.95
N ASN A 73 -7.42 8.36 -0.74
CA ASN A 73 -8.12 9.15 0.27
C ASN A 73 -7.91 10.67 0.13
N GLY A 74 -7.24 11.13 -0.94
CA GLY A 74 -6.94 12.53 -1.21
C GLY A 74 -5.76 13.12 -0.42
N GLN A 75 -5.12 12.36 0.46
CA GLN A 75 -4.01 12.85 1.27
C GLN A 75 -2.69 12.79 0.49
N PRO A 76 -1.80 13.79 0.63
CA PRO A 76 -0.47 13.74 0.03
C PRO A 76 0.36 12.60 0.63
N SER A 77 1.14 11.93 -0.20
CA SER A 77 1.95 10.77 0.15
C SER A 77 3.21 10.70 -0.70
N VAL A 78 4.27 10.11 -0.14
CA VAL A 78 5.58 9.97 -0.76
C VAL A 78 5.77 8.53 -1.23
N ASP A 79 5.85 8.30 -2.53
CA ASP A 79 6.08 6.98 -3.13
C ASP A 79 7.58 6.80 -3.39
N ILE A 80 8.19 5.76 -2.82
CA ILE A 80 9.58 5.39 -3.07
C ILE A 80 9.56 4.07 -3.85
N ARG A 81 9.92 4.10 -5.14
CA ARG A 81 9.72 2.95 -6.04
C ARG A 81 10.92 2.64 -6.91
N ALA A 82 11.14 1.35 -7.16
CA ALA A 82 12.11 0.92 -8.15
C ALA A 82 11.52 1.04 -9.56
N ILE A 83 12.36 1.44 -10.51
CA ILE A 83 12.03 1.55 -11.93
C ILE A 83 12.91 0.57 -12.72
N TYR A 84 12.35 0.02 -13.79
CA TYR A 84 13.06 -0.81 -14.75
C TYR A 84 12.75 -0.35 -16.17
N ASN A 85 13.71 -0.56 -17.07
CA ASN A 85 13.47 -0.43 -18.50
C ASN A 85 12.84 -1.72 -19.00
N ASP A 86 11.66 -1.59 -19.57
CA ASP A 86 11.05 -2.68 -20.30
C ASP A 86 11.90 -2.98 -21.56
N LYS A 87 12.23 -4.26 -21.76
CA LYS A 87 13.12 -4.68 -22.85
C LYS A 87 12.42 -4.66 -24.20
N GLU A 88 11.09 -4.76 -24.21
CA GLU A 88 10.29 -4.81 -25.44
C GLU A 88 10.01 -3.40 -25.95
N THR A 89 9.65 -2.49 -25.04
CA THR A 89 9.22 -1.12 -25.38
C THR A 89 10.32 -0.07 -25.16
N GLY A 90 11.36 -0.38 -24.38
CA GLY A 90 12.38 0.59 -23.95
C GLY A 90 11.90 1.59 -22.90
N GLU A 91 10.62 1.54 -22.51
CA GLU A 91 10.00 2.51 -21.61
C GLU A 91 10.37 2.28 -20.15
N MET A 92 10.42 3.36 -19.38
CA MET A 92 10.59 3.29 -17.92
C MET A 92 9.27 2.84 -17.27
N ARG A 93 9.29 1.68 -16.62
CA ARG A 93 8.14 1.11 -15.91
C ARG A 93 8.42 0.99 -14.42
N TYR A 94 7.36 1.13 -13.63
CA TYR A 94 7.43 0.95 -12.18
C TYR A 94 7.45 -0.54 -11.82
N ALA A 95 8.42 -0.95 -11.01
CA ALA A 95 8.47 -2.30 -10.47
C ALA A 95 7.44 -2.46 -9.32
N LYS A 96 7.11 -3.72 -8.99
CA LYS A 96 6.33 -4.05 -7.79
C LYS A 96 7.08 -3.71 -6.48
N GLN A 97 8.40 -3.53 -6.55
CA GLN A 97 9.23 -3.14 -5.43
C GLN A 97 9.13 -1.64 -5.16
N GLY A 98 8.51 -1.28 -4.04
CA GLY A 98 8.40 0.09 -3.57
C GLY A 98 7.48 0.18 -2.36
N ILE A 99 7.38 1.38 -1.80
CA ILE A 99 6.48 1.69 -0.68
C ILE A 99 5.89 3.08 -0.88
N LEU A 100 4.60 3.22 -0.57
CA LEU A 100 3.95 4.52 -0.47
C LEU A 100 3.84 4.89 1.01
N LEU A 101 4.50 5.97 1.39
CA LEU A 101 4.49 6.51 2.74
C LEU A 101 3.44 7.62 2.85
N PRO A 102 2.42 7.46 3.72
CA PRO A 102 1.55 8.57 4.10
C PRO A 102 2.36 9.69 4.77
N LEU A 103 1.81 10.91 4.78
CA LEU A 103 2.50 12.08 5.33
C LEU A 103 2.99 11.89 6.78
N ALA A 104 2.19 11.27 7.65
CA ALA A 104 2.57 11.00 9.04
C ALA A 104 3.81 10.08 9.15
N GLN A 105 3.94 9.07 8.29
CA GLN A 105 5.12 8.20 8.27
C GLN A 105 6.33 8.93 7.69
N TRP A 106 6.13 9.79 6.70
CA TRP A 106 7.19 10.62 6.15
C TRP A 106 7.76 11.61 7.18
N GLU A 107 6.91 12.22 7.99
CA GLU A 107 7.33 13.11 9.08
C GLU A 107 8.15 12.36 10.13
N LYS A 108 7.68 11.19 10.56
CA LYS A 108 8.45 10.34 11.47
C LYS A 108 9.79 9.91 10.90
N LEU A 109 9.85 9.58 9.61
CA LEU A 109 11.12 9.26 8.96
C LEU A 109 12.10 10.44 9.05
N LYS A 110 11.65 11.68 8.79
CA LYS A 110 12.49 12.87 8.90
C LYS A 110 13.04 13.09 10.31
N GLU A 111 12.21 12.87 11.34
CA GLU A 111 12.64 12.97 12.75
C GLU A 111 13.72 11.94 13.10
N LEU A 112 13.67 10.75 12.49
CA LEU A 112 14.59 9.65 12.77
C LEU A 112 15.87 9.67 11.91
N ILE A 113 15.97 10.51 10.88
CA ILE A 113 17.20 10.65 10.04
C ILE A 113 18.49 10.72 10.87
N PRO A 114 18.63 11.58 11.91
CA PRO A 114 19.89 11.67 12.66
C PRO A 114 20.27 10.37 13.36
N GLU A 115 19.29 9.67 13.94
CA GLU A 115 19.50 8.37 14.60
C GLU A 115 19.87 7.28 13.59
N ILE A 116 19.20 7.27 12.42
CA ILE A 116 19.51 6.37 11.31
C ILE A 116 20.95 6.61 10.81
N ASP A 117 21.36 7.87 10.67
CA ASP A 117 22.71 8.23 10.23
C ASP A 117 23.80 7.79 11.22
N GLU A 118 23.54 7.92 12.52
CA GLU A 118 24.42 7.40 13.57
C GLU A 118 24.53 5.87 13.52
N ALA A 119 23.38 5.18 13.40
CA ALA A 119 23.35 3.73 13.25
C ALA A 119 24.13 3.25 12.02
N ILE A 120 24.00 3.94 10.87
CA ILE A 120 24.76 3.63 9.65
C ILE A 120 26.27 3.77 9.88
N LYS A 121 26.72 4.83 10.58
CA LYS A 121 28.15 5.02 10.89
C LYS A 121 28.70 3.90 11.77
N ASN A 122 27.90 3.39 12.70
CA ASN A 122 28.30 2.30 13.58
C ASN A 122 28.42 0.96 12.85
N ILE A 123 27.61 0.71 11.81
CA ILE A 123 27.67 -0.52 10.99
C ILE A 123 28.81 -0.48 9.96
N LYS A 124 29.15 0.70 9.45
CA LYS A 124 30.20 0.87 8.41
C LYS A 124 31.64 0.87 8.97
N LYS A 125 31.82 0.71 10.28
CA LYS A 125 33.14 0.49 10.89
C LYS A 125 33.67 -0.90 10.56
#